data_AF-A0A0Q5JDR4-F1
#
_entry.id   AF-A0A0Q5JDR4-F1
#
_cell.length_a   1.000
_cell.length_b   1.000
_cell.length_c   1.000
_cell.angle_alpha   90.00
_cell.angle_beta   90.00
_cell.angle_gamma   90.00
#
_symmetry.space_group_name_H-M   'P 1'
#
loop_
_entity.id
_entity.type
_entity.pdbx_description
1 polymer ?
#
loop_
_entity_poly.entity_id
_entity_poly.type
_entity_poly.pdbx_seq_one_letter_code
_entity_poly.pdbx_strand_id
1 'polypeptide(L)'
;MIAPIDPTTYADALARIQALWNAGASQVGHPDHAEFEGLYAALTVYEVAEGLSAPQQQFQIDTLDRLQWFVGKKADLQSRKVRLRAQYDAMLRDIERNEEHLDWRYAAQAEQVLRSNLGKGRSLKLLTGTVGLRKSAARVGATDDAALLQALEAAGGDLATVIEPKINLTALNRLIKVEGDVAYLVSEGTVAELPGLSIKPASETFFVKAGKEGEDQE
;
A
#
# COMPACT_ATOMS: atom_id res chain seq x y z
N MET A 1 6.96 36.63 -5.73
CA MET A 1 7.63 36.46 -7.03
C MET A 1 9.05 36.96 -6.87
N ILE A 2 10.04 36.12 -7.16
CA ILE A 2 11.46 36.51 -7.11
C ILE A 2 11.78 37.22 -8.42
N ALA A 3 12.45 38.36 -8.35
CA ALA A 3 12.85 39.12 -9.52
C ALA A 3 13.85 38.32 -10.37
N PRO A 4 13.83 38.44 -11.71
CA PRO A 4 14.82 37.79 -12.56
C PRO A 4 16.24 38.26 -12.20
N ILE A 5 17.18 37.32 -12.14
CA ILE A 5 18.58 37.59 -11.81
C ILE A 5 19.32 38.07 -13.05
N ASP A 6 20.14 39.10 -12.89
CA ASP A 6 20.95 39.74 -13.91
C ASP A 6 22.36 40.03 -13.39
N PRO A 7 23.31 40.52 -14.22
CA PRO A 7 24.68 40.77 -13.79
C PRO A 7 24.81 41.76 -12.62
N THR A 8 23.83 42.64 -12.41
CA THR A 8 23.84 43.64 -11.34
C THR A 8 23.28 43.12 -10.01
N THR A 9 22.46 42.06 -10.06
CA THR A 9 21.77 41.48 -8.90
C THR A 9 22.32 40.10 -8.49
N TYR A 10 23.14 39.48 -9.33
CA TYR A 10 23.70 38.14 -9.11
C TYR A 10 24.52 38.01 -7.81
N ALA A 11 25.40 38.98 -7.52
CA ALA A 11 26.24 38.94 -6.32
C ALA A 11 25.41 39.01 -5.03
N ASP A 12 24.37 39.84 -5.01
CA ASP A 12 23.46 39.98 -3.87
C ASP A 12 22.59 38.74 -3.70
N ALA A 13 22.15 38.12 -4.80
CA ALA A 13 21.43 36.85 -4.77
C ALA A 13 22.31 35.71 -4.22
N LEU A 14 23.59 35.63 -4.60
CA LEU A 14 24.52 34.66 -4.02
C LEU A 14 24.75 34.89 -2.51
N ALA A 15 24.88 36.15 -2.08
CA ALA A 15 25.02 36.46 -0.66
C ALA A 15 23.75 36.07 0.12
N ARG A 16 22.56 36.32 -0.46
CA ARG A 16 21.27 35.96 0.14
C ARG A 16 21.08 34.45 0.23
N ILE A 17 21.42 33.70 -0.82
CA ILE A 17 21.26 32.24 -0.80
C ILE A 17 22.17 31.59 0.23
N GLN A 18 23.40 32.10 0.36
CA GLN A 18 24.35 31.62 1.36
C GLN A 18 23.85 31.87 2.79
N ALA A 19 23.24 33.04 3.04
CA ALA A 19 22.65 33.35 4.34
C ALA A 19 21.47 32.42 4.67
N LEU A 20 20.58 32.16 3.70
CA LEU A 20 19.46 31.23 3.84
C LEU A 20 19.93 29.78 4.08
N TRP A 21 20.96 29.35 3.35
CA TRP A 21 21.60 28.05 3.56
C TRP A 21 22.14 27.90 4.98
N ASN A 22 22.89 28.90 5.46
CA ASN A 22 23.47 28.90 6.80
C ASN A 22 22.40 28.93 7.91
N ALA A 23 21.21 29.49 7.62
CA ALA A 23 20.05 29.47 8.52
C ALA A 23 19.28 28.13 8.50
N GLY A 24 19.60 27.20 7.58
CA GLY A 24 18.93 25.90 7.47
C GLY A 24 17.67 25.92 6.59
N ALA A 25 17.47 26.96 5.77
CA ALA A 25 16.30 27.09 4.90
C ALA A 25 16.21 26.04 3.78
N SER A 26 17.25 25.21 3.59
CA SER A 26 17.21 24.06 2.67
C SER A 26 16.33 22.91 3.17
N GLN A 27 15.92 22.91 4.44
CA GLN A 27 15.04 21.88 5.00
C GLN A 27 13.56 22.18 4.76
N VAL A 28 12.83 21.17 4.30
CA VAL A 28 11.37 21.23 4.13
C VAL A 28 10.72 21.47 5.49
N GLY A 29 10.04 22.62 5.63
CA GLY A 29 9.38 23.06 6.87
C GLY A 29 10.00 24.29 7.53
N HIS A 30 11.17 24.76 7.06
CA HIS A 30 11.73 26.04 7.50
C HIS A 30 10.87 27.21 6.95
N PRO A 31 10.61 28.29 7.74
CA PRO A 31 9.78 29.42 7.30
C PRO A 31 10.25 30.04 5.98
N ASP A 32 11.57 30.09 5.77
CA ASP A 32 12.18 30.68 4.57
C ASP A 32 12.48 29.67 3.45
N HIS A 33 11.99 28.42 3.56
CA HIS A 33 12.26 27.37 2.56
C HIS A 33 11.78 27.74 1.16
N ALA A 34 10.62 28.39 1.05
CA ALA A 34 10.07 28.83 -0.22
C ALA A 34 10.93 29.93 -0.89
N GLU A 35 11.56 30.80 -0.09
CA GLU A 35 12.49 31.81 -0.60
C GLU A 35 13.78 31.14 -1.08
N PHE A 36 14.32 30.21 -0.28
CA PHE A 36 15.52 29.46 -0.62
C PHE A 36 15.37 28.71 -1.96
N GLU A 37 14.31 27.91 -2.11
CA GLU A 37 14.05 27.14 -3.33
C GLU A 37 13.88 28.04 -4.55
N GLY A 38 13.09 29.11 -4.42
CA GLY A 38 12.85 30.02 -5.53
C GLY A 38 14.12 30.76 -5.97
N LEU A 39 14.97 31.16 -5.03
CA LEU A 39 16.21 31.88 -5.31
C LEU A 39 17.29 30.93 -5.87
N TYR A 40 17.34 29.69 -5.37
CA TYR A 40 18.20 28.64 -5.90
C TYR A 40 17.86 28.33 -7.37
N ALA A 41 16.57 28.18 -7.67
CA ALA A 41 16.11 27.96 -9.04
C ALA A 41 16.44 29.15 -9.96
N ALA A 42 16.22 30.38 -9.50
CA ALA A 42 16.52 31.59 -10.28
C ALA A 42 18.03 31.74 -10.58
N LEU A 43 18.89 31.47 -9.60
CA LEU A 43 20.36 31.48 -9.77
C LEU A 43 20.79 30.41 -10.78
N THR A 44 20.26 29.20 -10.65
CA THR A 44 20.57 28.09 -11.56
C THR A 44 20.21 28.43 -13.01
N VAL A 45 19.05 29.07 -13.24
CA VAL A 45 18.62 29.48 -14.59
C VAL A 45 19.58 30.52 -15.18
N TYR A 46 19.95 31.54 -14.39
CA TYR A 46 20.89 32.58 -14.83
C TYR A 46 22.28 32.02 -15.13
N GLU A 47 22.83 31.19 -14.24
CA GLU A 47 24.15 30.59 -14.43
C GLU A 47 24.23 29.68 -15.66
N VAL A 48 23.15 28.95 -15.98
CA VAL A 48 23.08 28.14 -17.20
C VAL A 48 23.00 29.03 -18.46
N ALA A 49 22.23 30.12 -18.41
CA ALA A 49 22.09 31.05 -19.53
C ALA A 49 23.39 31.80 -19.85
N GLU A 50 24.15 32.19 -18.81
CA GLU A 50 25.44 32.86 -18.93
C GLU A 50 26.63 31.90 -19.09
N GLY A 51 26.38 30.58 -19.14
CA GLY A 51 27.43 29.56 -19.27
C GLY A 51 28.38 29.46 -18.07
N LEU A 52 27.97 29.98 -16.91
CA LEU A 52 28.69 29.88 -15.63
C LEU A 52 28.53 28.50 -14.99
N SER A 53 27.43 27.81 -15.30
CA SER A 53 27.15 26.44 -14.89
C SER A 53 26.80 25.60 -16.12
N ALA A 54 27.39 24.41 -16.26
CA ALA A 54 26.94 23.45 -17.26
C ALA A 54 25.50 23.03 -16.93
N PRO A 55 24.58 22.92 -17.91
CA PRO A 55 23.27 22.35 -17.66
C PRO A 55 23.47 20.98 -17.03
N GLN A 56 22.97 20.76 -15.82
CA GLN A 56 23.02 19.44 -15.20
C GLN A 56 22.38 18.46 -16.17
N GLN A 57 23.17 17.59 -16.80
CA GLN A 57 22.62 16.52 -17.62
C GLN A 57 21.75 15.68 -16.71
N GLN A 58 20.43 15.84 -16.83
CA GLN A 58 19.48 15.03 -16.11
C GLN A 58 19.74 13.57 -16.48
N PHE A 59 19.80 12.69 -15.49
CA PHE A 59 20.01 11.26 -15.73
C PHE A 59 18.87 10.71 -16.59
N GLN A 60 19.21 10.10 -17.73
CA GLN A 60 18.26 9.47 -18.66
C GLN A 60 18.58 7.99 -18.82
N ILE A 61 17.56 7.15 -18.94
CA ILE A 61 17.70 5.73 -19.28
C ILE A 61 17.70 5.62 -20.81
N ASP A 62 18.85 5.87 -21.40
CA ASP A 62 19.09 5.96 -22.85
C ASP A 62 19.99 4.82 -23.37
N THR A 63 20.54 4.01 -22.47
CA THR A 63 21.51 2.94 -22.75
C THR A 63 21.09 1.66 -22.04
N LEU A 64 21.53 0.51 -22.58
CA LEU A 64 21.25 -0.80 -21.99
C LEU A 64 21.81 -0.90 -20.56
N ASP A 65 23.01 -0.36 -20.31
CA ASP A 65 23.63 -0.36 -18.99
C ASP A 65 22.80 0.42 -17.96
N ARG A 66 22.23 1.58 -18.36
CA ARG A 66 21.36 2.37 -17.49
C ARG A 66 20.00 1.70 -17.28
N LEU A 67 19.49 0.96 -18.27
CA LEU A 67 18.29 0.13 -18.11
C LEU A 67 18.55 -1.02 -17.12
N GLN A 68 19.70 -1.69 -17.24
CA GLN A 68 20.12 -2.73 -16.30
C GLN A 68 20.27 -2.18 -14.88
N TRP A 69 20.87 -1.01 -14.72
CA TRP A 69 20.93 -0.31 -13.43
C TRP A 69 19.52 -0.05 -12.87
N PHE A 70 18.61 0.47 -13.68
CA PHE A 70 17.23 0.76 -13.27
C PHE A 70 16.49 -0.50 -12.81
N VAL A 71 16.61 -1.59 -13.59
CA VAL A 71 16.06 -2.90 -13.24
C VAL A 71 16.63 -3.41 -11.92
N GLY A 72 17.95 -3.34 -11.75
CA GLY A 72 18.64 -3.74 -10.51
C GLY A 72 18.17 -2.96 -9.29
N LYS A 73 18.04 -1.62 -9.42
CA LYS A 73 17.51 -0.77 -8.34
C LYS A 73 16.06 -1.11 -8.00
N LYS A 74 15.21 -1.34 -8.99
CA LYS A 74 13.80 -1.68 -8.77
C LYS A 74 13.66 -3.05 -8.12
N ALA A 75 14.48 -4.03 -8.52
CA ALA A 75 14.52 -5.36 -7.91
C ALA A 75 14.99 -5.31 -6.44
N ASP A 76 16.05 -4.56 -6.14
CA ASP A 76 16.52 -4.37 -4.75
C ASP A 76 15.43 -3.73 -3.87
N LEU A 77 14.75 -2.70 -4.37
CA LEU A 77 13.63 -2.08 -3.65
C LEU A 77 12.46 -3.04 -3.42
N GLN A 78 12.12 -3.89 -4.39
CA GLN A 78 11.10 -4.93 -4.22
C GLN A 78 11.52 -5.94 -3.14
N SER A 79 12.77 -6.40 -3.17
CA SER A 79 13.34 -7.33 -2.19
C SER A 79 13.34 -6.74 -0.77
N ARG A 80 13.72 -5.46 -0.61
CA ARG A 80 13.64 -4.73 0.66
C ARG A 80 12.21 -4.67 1.20
N LYS A 81 11.22 -4.39 0.35
CA LYS A 81 9.80 -4.36 0.77
C LYS A 81 9.34 -5.71 1.29
N VAL A 82 9.74 -6.81 0.65
CA VAL A 82 9.41 -8.17 1.10
C VAL A 82 10.05 -8.46 2.45
N ARG A 83 11.35 -8.18 2.63
CA ARG A 83 12.03 -8.36 3.92
C ARG A 83 11.39 -7.55 5.04
N LEU A 84 11.05 -6.29 4.79
CA LEU A 84 10.40 -5.43 5.79
C LEU A 84 9.02 -5.96 6.20
N ARG A 85 8.21 -6.42 5.23
CA ARG A 85 6.92 -7.05 5.53
C ARG A 85 7.08 -8.32 6.36
N ALA A 86 8.03 -9.18 6.00
CA ALA A 86 8.29 -10.40 6.75
C ALA A 86 8.76 -10.11 8.19
N GLN A 87 9.61 -9.09 8.38
CA GLN A 87 10.04 -8.64 9.70
C GLN A 87 8.88 -8.06 10.52
N TYR A 88 8.05 -7.22 9.90
CA TYR A 88 6.85 -6.66 10.52
C TYR A 88 5.88 -7.76 10.96
N ASP A 89 5.58 -8.72 10.09
CA ASP A 89 4.69 -9.84 10.39
C ASP A 89 5.26 -10.71 11.52
N ALA A 90 6.57 -10.91 11.56
CA ALA A 90 7.23 -11.66 12.62
C ALA A 90 7.14 -10.93 13.98
N MET A 91 7.37 -9.62 14.00
CA MET A 91 7.23 -8.80 15.20
C MET A 91 5.79 -8.79 15.72
N LEU A 92 4.80 -8.65 14.82
CA LEU A 92 3.40 -8.67 15.19
C LEU A 92 3.01 -10.02 15.81
N ARG A 93 3.40 -11.13 15.19
CA ARG A 93 3.15 -12.47 15.74
C ARG A 93 3.82 -12.70 17.09
N ASP A 94 4.99 -12.12 17.33
CA ASP A 94 5.66 -12.23 18.63
C ASP A 94 4.89 -11.47 19.72
N ILE A 95 4.40 -10.26 19.41
CA ILE A 95 3.54 -9.48 20.31
C ILE A 95 2.24 -10.24 20.59
N GLU A 96 1.55 -10.72 19.55
CA GLU A 96 0.31 -11.51 19.68
C GLU A 96 0.54 -12.76 20.54
N ARG A 97 1.64 -13.48 20.32
CA ARG A 97 2.00 -14.64 21.14
C ARG A 97 2.26 -14.27 22.59
N ASN A 98 2.92 -13.15 22.85
CA ASN A 98 3.18 -12.70 24.21
C ASN A 98 1.88 -12.30 24.94
N GLU A 99 0.91 -11.70 24.24
CA GLU A 99 -0.43 -11.45 24.76
C GLU A 99 -1.17 -12.75 25.05
N GLU A 100 -1.19 -13.69 24.09
CA GLU A 100 -1.81 -15.00 24.26
C GLU A 100 -1.19 -15.80 25.41
N HIS A 101 0.13 -15.73 25.59
CA HIS A 101 0.82 -16.35 26.72
C HIS A 101 0.43 -15.74 28.06
N LEU A 102 0.26 -14.41 28.11
CA LEU A 102 -0.18 -13.72 29.32
C LEU A 102 -1.59 -14.17 29.70
N ASP A 103 -2.49 -14.22 28.71
CA ASP A 103 -3.87 -14.69 28.89
C ASP A 103 -3.89 -16.17 29.29
N TRP A 104 -3.15 -17.04 28.59
CA TRP A 104 -3.07 -18.46 28.92
C TRP A 104 -2.61 -18.70 30.37
N ARG A 105 -1.63 -17.93 30.83
CA ARG A 105 -1.05 -18.10 32.17
C ARG A 105 -1.91 -17.47 33.28
N TYR A 106 -2.54 -16.33 33.02
CA TYR A 106 -3.13 -15.50 34.07
C TYR A 106 -4.61 -15.16 33.90
N ALA A 107 -5.26 -15.42 32.76
CA ALA A 107 -6.65 -15.00 32.53
C ALA A 107 -7.62 -15.55 33.58
N ALA A 108 -7.48 -16.83 33.98
CA ALA A 108 -8.34 -17.42 35.00
C ALA A 108 -8.18 -16.75 36.38
N GLN A 109 -6.93 -16.43 36.76
CA GLN A 109 -6.63 -15.74 38.01
C GLN A 109 -7.15 -14.28 37.97
N ALA A 110 -6.93 -13.59 36.85
CA ALA A 110 -7.41 -12.25 36.62
C ALA A 110 -8.94 -12.18 36.64
N GLU A 111 -9.63 -13.16 36.05
CA GLU A 111 -11.09 -13.27 36.10
C GLU A 111 -11.58 -13.50 37.53
N GLN A 112 -10.94 -14.37 38.30
CA GLN A 112 -11.32 -14.61 39.70
C GLN A 112 -11.19 -13.34 40.54
N VAL A 113 -10.07 -12.63 40.41
CA VAL A 113 -9.83 -11.34 41.09
C VAL A 113 -10.86 -10.31 40.64
N LEU A 114 -11.13 -10.21 39.34
CA LEU A 114 -12.13 -9.30 38.78
C LEU A 114 -13.52 -9.58 39.37
N ARG A 115 -13.97 -10.83 39.36
CA ARG A 115 -15.28 -11.23 39.93
C ARG A 115 -15.39 -10.92 41.41
N SER A 116 -14.29 -11.02 42.15
CA SER A 116 -14.24 -10.71 43.59
C SER A 116 -14.31 -9.21 43.88
N ASN A 117 -13.94 -8.36 42.91
CA ASN A 117 -13.90 -6.90 43.04
C ASN A 117 -14.99 -6.19 42.22
N LEU A 118 -15.81 -6.93 41.47
CA LEU A 118 -16.94 -6.37 40.73
C LEU A 118 -18.09 -6.06 41.70
N GLY A 119 -18.48 -4.78 41.77
CA GLY A 119 -19.72 -4.34 42.43
C GLY A 119 -20.95 -4.57 41.54
N LYS A 120 -21.82 -3.56 41.41
CA LYS A 120 -23.01 -3.62 40.54
C LYS A 120 -22.70 -3.56 39.03
N GLY A 121 -21.47 -3.21 38.65
CA GLY A 121 -21.04 -3.08 37.25
C GLY A 121 -20.47 -4.38 36.65
N ARG A 122 -20.15 -4.36 35.36
CA ARG A 122 -19.47 -5.49 34.66
C ARG A 122 -18.00 -5.20 34.30
N SER A 123 -17.48 -4.04 34.72
CA SER A 123 -16.13 -3.57 34.43
C SER A 123 -15.51 -2.83 35.61
N LEU A 124 -14.19 -2.88 35.71
CA LEU A 124 -13.36 -2.19 36.69
C LEU A 124 -12.29 -1.36 35.94
N LYS A 125 -12.19 -0.07 36.26
CA LYS A 125 -11.17 0.82 35.71
C LYS A 125 -9.93 0.79 36.61
N LEU A 126 -8.78 0.55 36.00
CA LEU A 126 -7.45 0.56 36.61
C LEU A 126 -6.66 1.78 36.09
N LEU A 127 -5.46 2.01 36.65
CA LEU A 127 -4.60 3.13 36.23
C LEU A 127 -4.20 3.06 34.75
N THR A 128 -3.91 1.85 34.26
CA THR A 128 -3.38 1.61 32.91
C THR A 128 -4.44 1.16 31.90
N GLY A 129 -5.66 0.85 32.34
CA GLY A 129 -6.67 0.27 31.46
C GLY A 129 -7.99 -0.06 32.16
N THR A 130 -8.89 -0.72 31.44
CA THR A 130 -10.18 -1.18 31.98
C THR A 130 -10.30 -2.67 31.72
N VAL A 131 -10.72 -3.42 32.72
CA VAL A 131 -11.00 -4.86 32.62
C VAL A 131 -12.49 -5.09 32.85
N GLY A 132 -13.10 -6.03 32.13
CA GLY A 132 -14.54 -6.28 32.28
C GLY A 132 -14.99 -7.57 31.62
N LEU A 133 -16.15 -8.05 32.06
CA LEU A 133 -16.78 -9.25 31.52
C LEU A 133 -17.82 -8.87 30.47
N ARG A 134 -17.50 -9.11 29.20
CA ARG A 134 -18.45 -8.97 28.09
C ARG A 134 -19.02 -10.32 27.70
N LYS A 135 -20.30 -10.36 27.30
CA LYS A 135 -20.85 -11.50 26.57
C LYS A 135 -20.43 -11.35 25.12
N SER A 136 -19.70 -12.32 24.58
CA SER A 136 -19.49 -12.45 23.13
C SER A 136 -20.80 -12.90 22.49
N ALA A 137 -21.12 -12.36 21.31
CA ALA A 137 -22.23 -12.87 20.52
C ALA A 137 -21.96 -14.33 20.13
N ALA A 138 -22.98 -15.18 20.23
CA ALA A 138 -22.91 -16.51 19.65
C ALA A 138 -22.75 -16.37 18.13
N ARG A 139 -21.93 -17.24 17.54
CA ARG A 139 -21.75 -17.33 16.09
C ARG A 139 -22.17 -18.73 15.65
N VAL A 140 -22.77 -18.82 14.46
CA VAL A 140 -23.08 -20.09 13.81
C VAL A 140 -21.92 -20.42 12.86
N GLY A 141 -21.49 -21.68 12.83
CA GLY A 141 -20.50 -22.19 11.89
C GLY A 141 -21.07 -23.40 11.16
N ALA A 142 -20.65 -23.62 9.92
CA ALA A 142 -21.03 -24.79 9.14
C ALA A 142 -20.02 -25.92 9.39
N THR A 143 -20.51 -27.13 9.62
CA THR A 143 -19.68 -28.35 9.70
C THR A 143 -19.68 -29.13 8.39
N ASP A 144 -20.74 -28.99 7.59
CA ASP A 144 -20.90 -29.55 6.26
C ASP A 144 -21.65 -28.53 5.39
N ASP A 145 -20.91 -27.88 4.50
CA ASP A 145 -21.42 -26.81 3.65
C ASP A 145 -22.47 -27.31 2.64
N ALA A 146 -22.34 -28.55 2.15
CA ALA A 146 -23.25 -29.10 1.15
C ALA A 146 -24.60 -29.46 1.79
N ALA A 147 -24.58 -30.10 2.95
CA ALA A 147 -25.79 -30.41 3.70
C ALA A 147 -26.48 -29.14 4.19
N LEU A 148 -25.72 -28.15 4.65
CA LEU A 148 -26.27 -26.86 5.07
C LEU A 148 -26.90 -26.10 3.91
N LEU A 149 -26.26 -26.07 2.73
CA LEU A 149 -26.83 -25.43 1.54
C LEU A 149 -28.17 -26.05 1.15
N GLN A 150 -28.24 -27.39 1.08
CA GLN A 150 -29.49 -28.10 0.77
C GLN A 150 -30.59 -27.80 1.79
N ALA A 151 -30.25 -27.75 3.08
CA ALA A 151 -31.21 -27.44 4.14
C ALA A 151 -31.70 -25.98 4.06
N LEU A 152 -30.83 -25.03 3.71
CA LEU A 152 -31.19 -23.62 3.54
C LEU A 152 -32.07 -23.41 2.30
N GLU A 153 -31.75 -24.07 1.18
CA GLU A 153 -32.57 -24.05 -0.04
C GLU A 153 -33.95 -24.68 0.20
N ALA A 154 -34.03 -25.76 0.96
CA ALA A 154 -35.29 -26.43 1.31
C ALA A 154 -36.13 -25.64 2.32
N ALA A 155 -35.51 -24.89 3.24
CA ALA A 155 -36.22 -24.13 4.27
C ALA A 155 -36.93 -22.87 3.73
N GLY A 156 -36.37 -22.22 2.70
CA GLY A 156 -36.95 -21.03 2.08
C GLY A 156 -37.09 -19.82 3.03
N GLY A 157 -37.92 -18.85 2.64
CA GLY A 157 -38.18 -17.63 3.43
C GLY A 157 -36.94 -16.75 3.63
N ASP A 158 -36.80 -16.16 4.82
CA ASP A 158 -35.67 -15.27 5.14
C ASP A 158 -34.31 -15.96 5.07
N LEU A 159 -34.26 -17.29 5.23
CA LEU A 159 -33.01 -18.06 5.16
C LEU A 159 -32.47 -18.18 3.72
N ALA A 160 -33.32 -18.02 2.70
CA ALA A 160 -32.87 -17.96 1.31
C ALA A 160 -31.98 -16.73 1.05
N THR A 161 -32.14 -15.65 1.84
CA THR A 161 -31.32 -14.43 1.71
C THR A 161 -29.89 -14.59 2.21
N VAL A 162 -29.58 -15.69 2.90
CA VAL A 162 -28.22 -16.03 3.36
C VAL A 162 -27.38 -16.62 2.22
N ILE A 163 -28.02 -17.08 1.14
CA ILE A 163 -27.34 -17.62 -0.04
C ILE A 163 -27.10 -16.49 -1.03
N GLU A 164 -25.84 -16.08 -1.20
CA GLU A 164 -25.46 -15.06 -2.19
C GLU A 164 -24.89 -15.71 -3.46
N PRO A 165 -25.62 -15.69 -4.59
CA PRO A 165 -25.11 -16.23 -5.85
C PRO A 165 -24.00 -15.31 -6.39
N LYS A 166 -22.81 -15.88 -6.60
CA LYS A 166 -21.65 -15.15 -7.14
C LYS A 166 -21.33 -15.58 -8.56
N ILE A 167 -21.05 -14.62 -9.44
CA ILE A 167 -20.59 -14.88 -10.80
C ILE A 167 -19.17 -15.46 -10.76
N ASN A 168 -18.98 -16.62 -11.41
CA ASN A 168 -17.66 -17.23 -11.57
C ASN A 168 -16.89 -16.55 -12.72
N LEU A 169 -16.17 -15.48 -12.40
CA LEU A 169 -15.36 -14.73 -13.38
C LEU A 169 -14.24 -15.57 -14.01
N THR A 170 -13.73 -16.60 -13.31
CA THR A 170 -12.68 -17.48 -13.86
C THR A 170 -13.24 -18.34 -14.98
N ALA A 171 -14.42 -18.92 -14.78
CA ALA A 171 -15.10 -19.66 -15.83
C ALA A 171 -15.51 -18.73 -16.98
N LEU A 172 -16.03 -17.53 -16.66
CA LEU A 172 -16.43 -16.53 -17.65
C LEU A 172 -15.25 -16.11 -18.55
N ASN A 173 -14.09 -15.82 -17.98
CA ASN A 173 -12.89 -15.43 -18.74
C ASN A 173 -12.31 -16.55 -19.63
N ARG A 174 -12.65 -17.81 -19.39
CA ARG A 174 -12.29 -18.92 -20.29
C ARG A 174 -13.24 -19.02 -21.49
N LEU A 175 -14.45 -18.49 -21.35
CA LEU A 175 -15.49 -18.52 -22.37
C LEU A 175 -15.56 -17.22 -23.18
N ILE A 176 -14.87 -16.16 -22.74
CA ILE A 176 -14.83 -14.86 -23.41
C ILE A 176 -13.41 -14.53 -23.88
N LYS A 177 -13.28 -14.11 -25.14
CA LYS A 177 -12.09 -13.50 -25.73
C LYS A 177 -12.32 -12.01 -25.88
N VAL A 178 -11.31 -11.18 -25.60
CA VAL A 178 -11.38 -9.72 -25.79
C VAL A 178 -10.44 -9.33 -26.92
N GLU A 179 -10.96 -8.60 -27.91
CA GLU A 179 -10.17 -7.97 -28.98
C GLU A 179 -10.51 -6.48 -29.02
N GLY A 180 -9.53 -5.62 -28.73
CA GLY A 180 -9.78 -4.19 -28.51
C GLY A 180 -10.78 -3.98 -27.37
N ASP A 181 -11.87 -3.26 -27.66
CA ASP A 181 -12.95 -2.95 -26.72
C ASP A 181 -14.15 -3.92 -26.84
N VAL A 182 -14.03 -5.02 -27.59
CA VAL A 182 -15.14 -5.95 -27.86
C VAL A 182 -14.86 -7.33 -27.26
N ALA A 183 -15.86 -7.89 -26.59
CA ALA A 183 -15.85 -9.23 -26.04
C ALA A 183 -16.56 -10.21 -26.99
N TYR A 184 -15.99 -11.39 -27.17
CA TYR A 184 -16.49 -12.45 -28.05
C TYR A 184 -16.61 -13.76 -27.28
N LEU A 185 -17.65 -14.54 -27.53
CA LEU A 185 -17.74 -15.91 -27.02
C LEU A 185 -16.75 -16.80 -27.76
N VAL A 186 -15.90 -17.51 -27.02
CA VAL A 186 -14.84 -18.37 -27.57
C VAL A 186 -15.41 -19.51 -28.43
N SER A 187 -16.60 -20.01 -28.08
CA SER A 187 -17.23 -21.14 -28.78
C SER A 187 -17.77 -20.81 -30.17
N GLU A 188 -18.26 -19.59 -30.37
CA GLU A 188 -19.03 -19.20 -31.56
C GLU A 188 -18.43 -18.02 -32.32
N GLY A 189 -17.49 -17.28 -31.71
CA GLY A 189 -16.93 -16.04 -32.27
C GLY A 189 -17.94 -14.89 -32.35
N THR A 190 -19.12 -15.04 -31.74
CA THR A 190 -20.17 -14.02 -31.66
C THR A 190 -19.85 -12.99 -30.59
N VAL A 191 -20.32 -11.76 -30.77
CA VAL A 191 -20.14 -10.70 -29.78
C VAL A 191 -20.89 -11.05 -28.50
N ALA A 192 -20.19 -11.03 -27.37
CA ALA A 192 -20.74 -11.29 -26.05
C ALA A 192 -21.38 -10.00 -25.50
N GLU A 193 -22.63 -9.72 -25.91
CA GLU A 193 -23.42 -8.60 -25.37
C GLU A 193 -24.04 -8.97 -24.02
N LEU A 194 -23.21 -9.02 -22.98
CA LEU A 194 -23.65 -9.29 -21.62
C LEU A 194 -23.83 -7.98 -20.83
N PRO A 195 -25.06 -7.64 -20.38
CA PRO A 195 -25.28 -6.45 -19.56
C PRO A 195 -24.42 -6.47 -18.29
N GLY A 196 -23.73 -5.36 -18.01
CA GLY A 196 -22.85 -5.22 -16.84
C GLY A 196 -21.42 -5.77 -17.03
N LEU A 197 -21.08 -6.28 -18.22
CA LEU A 197 -19.71 -6.67 -18.55
C LEU A 197 -18.83 -5.42 -18.73
N SER A 198 -17.74 -5.33 -17.97
CA SER A 198 -16.70 -4.31 -18.16
C SER A 198 -15.50 -4.95 -18.83
N ILE A 199 -15.10 -4.39 -19.97
CA ILE A 199 -13.98 -4.88 -20.78
C ILE A 199 -12.73 -4.06 -20.43
N LYS A 200 -11.62 -4.76 -20.18
CA LYS A 200 -10.28 -4.17 -20.12
C LYS A 200 -9.49 -4.72 -21.31
N PRO A 201 -9.20 -3.89 -22.32
CA PRO A 201 -8.41 -4.32 -23.47
C PRO A 201 -7.05 -4.85 -23.05
N ALA A 202 -6.52 -5.78 -23.84
CA ALA A 202 -5.13 -6.20 -23.69
C ALA A 202 -4.21 -4.99 -23.93
N SER A 203 -3.33 -4.71 -22.95
CA SER A 203 -2.32 -3.66 -23.07
C SER A 203 -0.97 -4.19 -22.66
N GLU A 204 0.06 -3.76 -23.40
CA GLU A 204 1.44 -4.02 -23.02
C GLU A 204 1.81 -3.06 -21.89
N THR A 205 2.15 -3.63 -20.73
CA THR A 205 2.61 -2.84 -19.59
C THR A 205 4.06 -3.18 -19.31
N PHE A 206 4.90 -2.15 -19.27
CA PHE A 206 6.28 -2.32 -18.81
C PHE A 206 6.29 -2.78 -17.35
N PHE A 207 6.91 -3.92 -17.08
CA PHE A 207 7.03 -4.46 -15.74
C PHE A 207 8.49 -4.82 -15.43
N VAL A 208 8.83 -4.78 -14.14
CA VAL A 208 10.10 -5.31 -13.62
C VAL A 208 9.77 -6.27 -12.51
N LYS A 209 10.22 -7.51 -12.67
CA LYS A 209 10.09 -8.58 -11.69
C LYS A 209 11.49 -8.86 -11.13
N ALA A 210 11.65 -8.75 -9.81
CA ALA A 210 12.87 -9.24 -9.17
C ALA A 210 13.06 -10.73 -9.49
N GLY A 211 14.29 -11.12 -9.84
CA GLY A 211 14.65 -12.53 -9.95
C GLY A 211 14.41 -13.24 -8.61
N LYS A 212 13.94 -14.48 -8.67
CA LYS A 212 13.96 -15.33 -7.47
C LYS A 212 15.40 -15.79 -7.28
N GLU A 213 16.03 -15.43 -6.17
CA GLU A 213 17.29 -16.06 -5.77
C GLU A 213 16.99 -17.56 -5.53
N GLY A 214 17.37 -18.43 -6.48
CA GLY A 214 17.33 -19.89 -6.31
C GLY A 214 16.76 -20.75 -7.46
N GLU A 215 16.37 -20.20 -8.62
CA GLU A 215 15.80 -21.03 -9.72
C GLU A 215 16.79 -21.39 -10.85
N ASP A 216 18.05 -20.93 -10.81
CA ASP A 216 19.06 -21.29 -11.81
C ASP A 216 20.21 -22.13 -11.20
N GLN A 217 19.90 -23.41 -10.91
CA GLN A 217 20.88 -24.50 -10.82
C GLN A 217 20.25 -25.77 -11.41
N GLU A 218 20.10 -25.80 -12.73
CA GLU A 218 20.14 -27.03 -13.55
C GLU A 218 20.90 -26.75 -14.85
#